data_AF-A0AAU4B139-F1
#
_entry.id   AF-A0AAU4B139-F1
#
_cell.length_a   1.000
_cell.length_b   1.000
_cell.length_c   1.000
_cell.angle_alpha   90.00
_cell.angle_beta   90.00
_cell.angle_gamma   90.00
#
_symmetry.space_group_name_H-M   'P 1'
#
loop_
_entity.id
_entity.type
_entity.pdbx_description
1 polymer ?
#
loop_
_entity_poly.entity_id
_entity_poly.type
_entity_poly.pdbx_seq_one_letter_code
_entity_poly.pdbx_strand_id
1 'polypeptide(L)'
;MATDHAPDEDNLRVYARHKRHHEAAKAELPEVKERAAKDLLAGSTAAELAKLTGLSDEFFRRIARSVGAERKREPTVGREVEAKRTATPAPPAPEET
;
A
#
# COMPACT_ATOMS: atom_id res chain seq x y z
N MET A 1 -16.70 -21.42 -32.05
CA MET A 1 -15.56 -21.25 -32.95
C MET A 1 -14.60 -20.30 -32.28
N ALA A 2 -13.47 -20.81 -31.76
CA ALA A 2 -12.41 -19.93 -31.29
C ALA A 2 -11.72 -19.37 -32.54
N THR A 3 -11.96 -18.11 -32.86
CA THR A 3 -11.15 -17.43 -33.88
C THR A 3 -9.77 -17.23 -33.27
N ASP A 4 -8.78 -17.98 -33.76
CA ASP A 4 -7.37 -17.79 -33.42
C ASP A 4 -6.97 -16.38 -33.84
N HIS A 5 -7.10 -15.44 -32.91
CA HIS A 5 -6.71 -14.05 -33.12
C HIS A 5 -5.19 -13.99 -33.13
N ALA A 6 -4.60 -13.88 -34.32
CA ALA A 6 -3.20 -13.53 -34.48
C ALA A 6 -3.05 -12.00 -34.35
N PRO A 7 -2.21 -11.49 -33.43
CA PRO A 7 -1.92 -10.06 -33.38
C PRO A 7 -1.20 -9.62 -34.66
N ASP A 8 -1.55 -8.44 -35.17
CA ASP A 8 -0.87 -7.81 -36.30
C ASP A 8 0.60 -7.45 -35.98
N GLU A 9 1.39 -7.14 -37.02
CA GLU A 9 2.82 -6.84 -36.89
C GLU A 9 3.11 -5.62 -36.01
N ASP A 10 2.23 -4.62 -36.02
CA ASP A 10 2.35 -3.41 -35.20
C ASP A 10 2.17 -3.74 -33.71
N ASN A 11 1.16 -4.55 -33.38
CA ASN A 11 0.95 -5.05 -32.03
C ASN A 11 2.13 -5.89 -31.55
N LEU A 12 2.65 -6.80 -32.39
CA LEU A 12 3.84 -7.59 -32.07
C LEU A 12 5.04 -6.70 -31.74
N ARG A 13 5.26 -5.63 -32.51
CA ARG A 13 6.35 -4.67 -32.27
C ARG A 13 6.17 -3.90 -30.97
N VAL A 14 4.98 -3.40 -30.69
CA VAL A 14 4.68 -2.64 -29.46
C VAL A 14 4.86 -3.53 -28.23
N TYR A 15 4.31 -4.75 -28.26
CA TYR A 15 4.42 -5.69 -27.16
C TYR A 15 5.85 -6.17 -26.94
N ALA A 16 6.62 -6.43 -28.01
CA ALA A 16 8.03 -6.76 -27.89
C ALA A 16 8.84 -5.63 -27.23
N ARG A 17 8.58 -4.37 -27.60
CA ARG A 17 9.22 -3.21 -26.96
C ARG A 17 8.83 -3.11 -25.48
N HIS A 18 7.55 -3.21 -25.17
CA HIS A 18 7.07 -3.17 -23.79
C HIS A 18 7.68 -4.29 -22.94
N LYS A 19 7.71 -5.52 -23.48
CA LYS A 19 8.31 -6.69 -22.82
C LYS A 19 9.76 -6.44 -22.41
N ARG A 20 10.59 -5.89 -23.30
CA ARG A 20 12.01 -5.58 -23.01
C ARG A 20 12.16 -4.61 -21.84
N HIS A 21 11.38 -3.52 -21.83
CA HIS A 21 11.42 -2.56 -20.73
C HIS A 21 10.97 -3.19 -19.41
N HIS A 22 9.91 -3.99 -19.46
CA HIS A 22 9.40 -4.68 -18.29
C HIS A 22 10.37 -5.74 -17.74
N GLU A 23 11.09 -6.45 -18.62
CA GLU A 23 12.15 -7.39 -18.22
C GLU A 23 13.33 -6.66 -17.56
N ALA A 24 13.76 -5.51 -18.10
CA ALA A 24 14.77 -4.68 -17.47
C ALA A 24 14.33 -4.19 -16.07
N ALA A 25 13.10 -3.67 -15.94
CA ALA A 25 12.54 -3.26 -14.65
C ALA A 25 12.45 -4.43 -13.66
N LYS A 26 12.12 -5.64 -14.14
CA LYS A 26 12.12 -6.86 -13.32
C LYS A 26 13.51 -7.24 -12.81
N ALA A 27 14.56 -6.98 -13.58
CA ALA A 27 15.94 -7.26 -13.17
C ALA A 27 16.38 -6.38 -12.00
N GLU A 28 15.81 -5.17 -11.88
CA GLU A 28 16.10 -4.22 -10.79
C GLU A 28 15.29 -4.51 -9.51
N LEU A 29 14.17 -5.25 -9.61
CA LEU A 29 13.31 -5.54 -8.46
C LEU A 29 14.00 -6.15 -7.23
N PRO A 30 15.00 -7.06 -7.37
CA PRO A 30 15.73 -7.57 -6.21
C PRO A 30 16.44 -6.46 -5.42
N GLU A 31 17.11 -5.52 -6.10
CA GLU A 31 17.79 -4.41 -5.45
C GLU A 31 16.78 -3.44 -4.82
N VAL A 32 15.67 -3.15 -5.54
CA VAL A 32 14.59 -2.32 -5.00
C VAL A 32 14.03 -2.91 -3.71
N LYS A 33 13.84 -4.23 -3.64
CA LYS A 33 13.36 -4.91 -2.42
C LYS A 33 14.34 -4.75 -1.27
N GLU A 34 15.64 -4.92 -1.52
CA GLU A 34 16.67 -4.79 -0.49
C GLU A 34 16.73 -3.37 0.07
N ARG A 35 16.74 -2.36 -0.81
CA ARG A 35 16.74 -0.95 -0.39
C ARG A 35 15.44 -0.59 0.34
N ALA A 36 14.30 -0.99 -0.20
CA ALA A 36 13.00 -0.75 0.43
C ALA A 36 12.92 -1.35 1.85
N ALA A 37 13.47 -2.54 2.09
CA ALA A 37 13.52 -3.12 3.43
C ALA A 37 14.31 -2.24 4.41
N LYS A 38 15.48 -1.73 4.00
CA LYS A 38 16.29 -0.82 4.81
C LYS A 38 15.55 0.49 5.09
N ASP A 39 14.92 1.07 4.08
CA ASP A 39 14.20 2.33 4.20
C ASP A 39 12.95 2.20 5.10
N LEU A 40 12.23 1.09 5.00
CA LEU A 40 11.08 0.79 5.87
C LEU A 40 11.52 0.65 7.34
N LEU A 41 12.65 -0.03 7.60
CA LEU A 41 13.22 -0.12 8.94
C LEU A 41 13.73 1.23 9.47
N ALA A 42 14.23 2.09 8.58
CA ALA A 42 14.64 3.46 8.90
C ALA A 42 13.45 4.41 9.15
N GLY A 43 12.22 3.99 8.84
CA GLY A 43 11.01 4.77 9.09
C GLY A 43 10.41 5.46 7.87
N SER A 44 10.73 5.03 6.66
CA SER A 44 9.95 5.40 5.48
C SER A 44 8.58 4.70 5.49
N THR A 45 7.56 5.32 4.90
CA THR A 45 6.25 4.70 4.69
C THR A 45 6.17 3.97 3.35
N ALA A 46 5.32 2.95 3.29
CA ALA A 46 5.01 2.26 2.03
C ALA A 46 4.48 3.21 0.94
N ALA A 47 3.75 4.26 1.31
CA ALA A 47 3.20 5.25 0.37
C ALA A 47 4.28 6.17 -0.22
N GLU A 48 5.27 6.57 0.59
CA GLU A 48 6.42 7.35 0.11
C GLU A 48 7.25 6.54 -0.89
N LEU A 49 7.52 5.26 -0.59
CA LEU A 49 8.27 4.38 -1.48
C LEU A 49 7.50 4.09 -2.78
N ALA A 50 6.17 3.91 -2.70
CA ALA A 50 5.31 3.77 -3.87
C ALA A 50 5.38 5.00 -4.79
N LYS A 51 5.31 6.20 -4.21
CA LYS A 51 5.42 7.45 -4.96
C LYS A 51 6.77 7.62 -5.67
N LEU A 52 7.86 7.19 -5.04
CA LEU A 52 9.21 7.31 -5.61
C LEU A 52 9.48 6.30 -6.72
N THR A 53 9.00 5.07 -6.57
CA THR A 53 9.32 3.96 -7.47
C THR A 53 8.27 3.73 -8.56
N GLY A 54 7.08 4.32 -8.41
CA GLY A 54 5.93 4.04 -9.27
C GLY A 54 5.32 2.64 -9.06
N LEU A 55 5.79 1.88 -8.06
CA LEU A 55 5.22 0.60 -7.68
C LEU A 55 4.04 0.80 -6.72
N SER A 56 3.25 -0.26 -6.50
CA SER A 56 2.07 -0.18 -5.64
C SER A 56 2.43 -0.16 -4.15
N ASP A 57 1.61 0.53 -3.33
CA ASP A 57 1.71 0.50 -1.87
C ASP A 57 1.75 -0.92 -1.30
N GLU A 58 0.93 -1.83 -1.85
CA GLU A 58 0.82 -3.21 -1.35
C GLU A 58 2.12 -4.01 -1.56
N PHE A 59 2.90 -3.68 -2.60
CA PHE A 59 4.23 -4.25 -2.79
C PHE A 59 5.12 -3.93 -1.59
N PHE A 60 5.16 -2.67 -1.15
CA PHE A 60 5.96 -2.24 0.01
C PHE A 60 5.39 -2.69 1.34
N ARG A 61 4.06 -2.77 1.50
CA ARG A 61 3.43 -3.33 2.71
C ARG A 61 3.80 -4.80 2.90
N ARG A 62 3.87 -5.58 1.82
CA ARG A 62 4.32 -6.99 1.90
C ARG A 62 5.78 -7.08 2.36
N ILE A 63 6.65 -6.19 1.86
CA ILE A 63 8.04 -6.11 2.32
C ILE A 63 8.09 -5.73 3.80
N ALA A 64 7.34 -4.70 4.21
CA ALA A 64 7.28 -4.26 5.61
C ALA A 64 6.86 -5.38 6.56
N ARG A 65 5.86 -6.18 6.19
CA ARG A 65 5.44 -7.38 6.95
C ARG A 65 6.56 -8.42 7.04
N SER A 66 7.27 -8.67 5.94
CA SER A 66 8.35 -9.67 5.91
C SER A 66 9.56 -9.29 6.78
N VAL A 67 9.82 -7.98 6.95
CA VAL A 67 10.96 -7.48 7.75
C VAL A 67 10.55 -6.96 9.13
N GLY A 68 9.27 -7.09 9.50
CA GLY A 68 8.75 -6.61 10.78
C GLY A 68 8.63 -5.09 10.93
N ALA A 69 8.75 -4.33 9.84
CA ALA A 69 8.62 -2.87 9.82
C ALA A 69 7.15 -2.40 9.67
N GLU A 70 6.17 -3.30 9.84
CA GLU A 70 4.76 -2.95 9.71
C GLU A 70 4.34 -1.97 10.81
N ARG A 71 4.07 -0.73 10.41
CA ARG A 71 3.46 0.27 11.29
C ARG A 71 2.03 -0.14 11.57
N LYS A 72 1.77 -0.62 12.78
CA LYS A 72 0.41 -0.73 13.31
C LYS A 72 -0.15 0.69 13.40
N ARG A 73 -1.07 1.05 12.50
CA ARG A 73 -1.92 2.22 12.74
C ARG A 73 -2.70 1.95 14.02
N GLU A 74 -2.86 2.96 14.87
CA GLU A 74 -3.78 2.84 15.99
C GLU A 74 -5.17 2.42 15.48
N PRO A 75 -5.86 1.49 16.14
CA PRO A 75 -7.21 1.12 15.76
C PRO A 75 -8.10 2.37 15.76
N THR A 76 -8.66 2.74 14.61
CA THR A 76 -9.63 3.83 14.51
C THR A 76 -11.00 3.43 15.06
N VAL A 77 -11.29 2.13 15.16
CA VAL A 77 -12.54 1.60 15.69
C VAL A 77 -12.48 1.61 17.23
N GLY A 78 -13.16 2.58 17.85
CA GLY A 78 -13.24 2.77 19.31
C GLY A 78 -13.08 4.22 19.74
N ARG A 79 -12.25 4.99 19.02
CA ARG A 79 -11.97 6.40 19.33
C ARG A 79 -13.20 7.30 19.18
N GLU A 80 -14.04 7.04 18.18
CA GLU A 80 -15.29 7.78 17.97
C GLU A 80 -16.39 7.42 19.00
N VAL A 81 -16.40 6.16 19.46
CA VAL A 81 -17.35 5.67 20.47
C VAL A 81 -16.99 6.22 21.85
N GLU A 82 -15.70 6.28 22.18
CA GLU A 82 -15.19 6.86 23.42
C GLU A 82 -15.37 8.38 23.46
N ALA A 83 -15.13 9.08 22.35
CA ALA A 83 -15.40 10.51 22.22
C ALA A 83 -16.90 10.87 22.38
N LYS A 84 -17.81 10.02 21.90
CA LYS A 84 -19.26 10.21 22.12
C LYS A 84 -19.69 9.95 23.57
N ARG A 85 -19.02 9.04 24.29
CA ARG A 85 -19.35 8.74 25.70
C ARG A 85 -18.93 9.87 26.64
N THR A 86 -17.78 10.50 26.42
CA THR A 86 -17.29 11.60 27.25
C THR A 86 -18.00 12.94 26.99
N ALA A 87 -18.66 13.08 25.83
CA ALA A 87 -19.39 14.29 25.46
C ALA A 87 -20.84 14.37 25.99
N THR A 88 -21.34 13.36 26.71
CA THR A 88 -22.68 13.41 27.32
C THR A 88 -22.56 13.96 28.75
N PRO A 89 -22.96 15.22 29.02
CA PRO A 89 -23.00 15.71 30.40
C PRO A 89 -24.10 14.98 31.17
N ALA A 90 -23.79 14.59 32.41
CA ALA A 90 -24.72 13.95 33.33
C ALA A 90 -25.97 14.82 33.53
N PRO A 91 -27.19 14.24 33.59
CA PRO A 91 -28.40 15.01 33.89
C PRO A 91 -28.31 15.60 35.31
N PRO A 92 -28.79 16.83 35.53
CA PRO A 92 -28.78 17.43 36.86
C PRO A 92 -29.68 16.62 37.80
N ALA A 93 -29.18 16.39 39.02
CA ALA A 93 -29.89 15.66 40.06
C ALA A 93 -31.25 16.33 40.36
N PRO A 94 -32.33 15.57 40.57
CA PRO A 94 -33.61 16.14 40.96
C PRO A 94 -33.49 16.74 42.37
N GLU A 95 -33.78 18.04 42.50
CA GLU A 95 -33.93 18.72 43.78
C GLU A 95 -35.18 18.15 44.49
N GLU A 96 -34.96 17.46 45.61
CA GLU A 96 -36.02 17.09 46.56
C GLU A 96 -36.61 18.36 47.18
N THR A 97 -37.94 18.48 47.12
CA THR A 97 -38.74 19.46 47.89
C THR A 97 -39.80 18.74 48.70
#